data_AF-A0A1S8CRZ9-F1
#
_entry.id   AF-A0A1S8CRZ9-F1
#
_cell.length_a   1.000
_cell.length_b   1.000
_cell.length_c   1.000
_cell.angle_alpha   90.00
_cell.angle_beta   90.00
_cell.angle_gamma   90.00
#
_symmetry.space_group_name_H-M   'P 1'
#
loop_
_entity.id
_entity.type
_entity.pdbx_description
1 polymer ?
#
loop_
_entity_poly.entity_id
_entity_poly.type
_entity_poly.pdbx_seq_one_letter_code
_entity_poly.pdbx_strand_id
1 'polypeptide(L)'
;MSQLRKNPRLINAYDRLFNKAPLVQSGRTAYQEVYHDGLATLRYYAAAANASKKYRVPLVFVAPLAINMEIYDLFNDRSLVSYFTAQGFDVYLMDWGNPSRKHANLNFEHYVLELMPNMLAQVRQHSGQQQVTLHGWSMAGVFTLLYAAATKDPDIKNIIILGTPIDAYASGGIGRLYRHAGNSFRWLQNKIGLHPRQLPAPLLHSPGWSNALGFKLLDPVGTLKGHINLLRQLDDRKAVEAHATLGSFLNNMVDYPGGINRDMLLKVWMENSLSRGEFPIGGKTVYLKDIHASLLAGGGRNDGMVTVDSVRPLTRLLGTDDTTFTTIAGGHVGLMSSQQAATEFWPLMANWLSTRSS
;
A
#
# COMPACT_ATOMS: atom_id res chain seq x y z
N MET A 1 43.25 -15.01 14.78
CA MET A 1 41.91 -14.44 15.04
C MET A 1 41.84 -12.90 15.09
N SER A 2 42.95 -12.13 15.06
CA SER A 2 42.89 -10.64 15.14
C SER A 2 42.85 -9.90 13.79
N GLN A 3 43.11 -10.55 12.64
CA GLN A 3 43.05 -9.91 11.31
C GLN A 3 41.65 -9.92 10.66
N LEU A 4 40.70 -10.69 11.19
CA LEU A 4 39.29 -10.69 10.74
C LEU A 4 38.55 -9.38 11.06
N ARG A 5 39.05 -8.58 12.02
CA ARG A 5 38.41 -7.36 12.51
C ARG A 5 38.60 -6.10 11.64
N LYS A 6 39.32 -6.17 10.52
CA LYS A 6 39.57 -5.00 9.66
C LYS A 6 39.05 -5.11 8.22
N ASN A 7 38.51 -6.25 7.80
CA ASN A 7 37.93 -6.37 6.46
C ASN A 7 36.44 -6.03 6.52
N PRO A 8 36.00 -4.87 6.01
CA PRO A 8 34.60 -4.45 6.06
C PRO A 8 33.67 -5.48 5.40
N ARG A 9 34.12 -6.19 4.37
CA ARG A 9 33.34 -7.27 3.73
C ARG A 9 33.04 -8.43 4.67
N LEU A 10 34.03 -8.85 5.48
CA LEU A 10 33.86 -9.99 6.41
C LEU A 10 32.98 -9.60 7.60
N ILE A 11 33.11 -8.37 8.10
CA ILE A 11 32.23 -7.83 9.15
C ILE A 11 30.80 -7.73 8.63
N ASN A 12 30.60 -7.13 7.45
CA ASN A 12 29.27 -6.98 6.86
C ASN A 12 28.64 -8.34 6.50
N ALA A 13 29.42 -9.31 6.01
CA ALA A 13 28.94 -10.65 5.75
C ALA A 13 28.54 -11.36 7.06
N TYR A 14 29.36 -11.25 8.10
CA TYR A 14 29.05 -11.80 9.43
C TYR A 14 27.77 -11.18 10.00
N ASP A 15 27.66 -9.84 10.00
CA ASP A 15 26.48 -9.14 10.49
C ASP A 15 25.23 -9.53 9.68
N ARG A 16 25.36 -9.60 8.36
CA ARG A 16 24.24 -9.97 7.48
C ARG A 16 23.75 -11.41 7.70
N LEU A 17 24.63 -12.33 8.10
CA LEU A 17 24.30 -13.74 8.33
C LEU A 17 23.83 -14.00 9.76
N PHE A 18 24.51 -13.43 10.75
CA PHE A 18 24.40 -13.81 12.17
C PHE A 18 23.95 -12.68 13.11
N ASN A 19 24.05 -11.41 12.71
CA ASN A 19 23.70 -10.25 13.55
C ASN A 19 22.85 -9.23 12.78
N LYS A 20 21.67 -9.67 12.34
CA LYS A 20 20.81 -8.90 11.40
C LYS A 20 20.07 -7.74 12.07
N ALA A 21 19.73 -7.84 13.35
CA ALA A 21 18.85 -6.86 14.02
C ALA A 21 19.39 -5.41 13.97
N PRO A 22 20.68 -5.14 14.23
CA PRO A 22 21.23 -3.78 14.11
C PRO A 22 21.23 -3.22 12.68
N LEU A 23 21.15 -4.09 11.66
CA LEU A 23 21.12 -3.69 10.26
C LEU A 23 19.73 -3.23 9.81
N VAL A 24 18.66 -3.64 10.50
CA VAL A 24 17.28 -3.28 10.15
C VAL A 24 17.03 -1.83 10.54
N GLN A 25 16.80 -0.98 9.55
CA GLN A 25 16.59 0.47 9.74
C GLN A 25 15.11 0.87 9.75
N SER A 26 14.19 -0.04 9.44
CA SER A 26 12.76 0.24 9.31
C SER A 26 12.07 0.52 10.65
N GLY A 27 10.94 1.25 10.59
CA GLY A 27 10.00 1.37 11.70
C GLY A 27 10.52 2.18 12.90
N ARG A 28 11.46 3.10 12.67
CA ARG A 28 12.11 3.89 13.72
C ARG A 28 11.46 5.25 13.95
N THR A 29 10.56 5.68 13.08
CA THR A 29 9.83 6.94 13.27
C THR A 29 8.88 6.79 14.45
N ALA A 30 9.08 7.60 15.49
CA ALA A 30 8.24 7.56 16.69
C ALA A 30 6.80 7.96 16.37
N TYR A 31 5.85 7.23 16.94
CA TYR A 31 4.42 7.50 16.82
C TYR A 31 3.71 7.35 18.15
N GLN A 32 2.55 7.98 18.24
CA GLN A 32 1.56 7.76 19.28
C GLN A 32 0.47 6.84 18.75
N GLU A 33 0.07 5.84 19.53
CA GLU A 33 -1.17 5.11 19.29
C GLU A 33 -2.34 5.97 19.79
N VAL A 34 -3.19 6.41 18.88
CA VAL A 34 -4.36 7.26 19.21
C VAL A 34 -5.64 6.44 19.36
N TYR A 35 -5.68 5.24 18.77
CA TYR A 35 -6.80 4.32 18.88
C TYR A 35 -6.35 2.88 18.58
N HIS A 36 -6.98 1.91 19.25
CA HIS A 36 -6.81 0.49 19.02
C HIS A 36 -8.14 -0.25 19.27
N ASP A 37 -8.54 -1.13 18.36
CA ASP A 37 -9.82 -1.85 18.42
C ASP A 37 -9.69 -3.33 18.82
N GLY A 38 -8.50 -3.75 19.25
CA GLY A 38 -8.16 -5.15 19.55
C GLY A 38 -7.45 -5.88 18.41
N LEU A 39 -7.41 -5.29 17.21
CA LEU A 39 -6.62 -5.78 16.08
C LEU A 39 -5.91 -4.65 15.35
N ALA A 40 -6.67 -3.66 14.87
CA ALA A 40 -6.19 -2.52 14.12
C ALA A 40 -5.82 -1.38 15.06
N THR A 41 -4.81 -0.62 14.66
CA THR A 41 -4.23 0.51 15.39
C THR A 41 -4.20 1.75 14.49
N LEU A 42 -4.65 2.88 15.02
CA LEU A 42 -4.42 4.18 14.40
C LEU A 42 -3.15 4.79 14.97
N ARG A 43 -2.11 4.90 14.14
CA ARG A 43 -0.83 5.51 14.52
C ARG A 43 -0.81 6.97 14.10
N TYR A 44 -0.38 7.84 15.01
CA TYR A 44 -0.22 9.28 14.77
C TYR A 44 1.25 9.67 14.83
N TYR A 45 1.67 10.41 13.81
CA TYR A 45 3.00 10.99 13.68
C TYR A 45 2.84 12.51 13.58
N ALA A 46 3.29 13.21 14.62
CA ALA A 46 3.23 14.67 14.66
C ALA A 46 4.17 15.29 13.63
N ALA A 47 3.79 16.46 13.11
CA ALA A 47 4.71 17.33 12.38
C ALA A 47 6.02 17.50 13.18
N ALA A 48 7.16 17.37 12.50
CA ALA A 48 8.46 17.31 13.17
C ALA A 48 8.75 18.62 13.91
N ALA A 49 9.36 18.57 15.10
CA ALA A 49 9.56 19.77 15.93
C ALA A 49 10.37 20.89 15.22
N ASN A 50 11.24 20.51 14.28
CA ASN A 50 12.01 21.43 13.44
C ASN A 50 11.25 21.96 12.21
N ALA A 51 10.07 21.40 11.91
CA ALA A 51 9.14 21.83 10.88
C ALA A 51 7.83 22.20 11.58
N SER A 52 7.68 23.48 11.95
CA SER A 52 6.42 23.97 12.54
C SER A 52 5.21 23.44 11.74
N LYS A 53 4.16 22.99 12.42
CA LYS A 53 2.94 22.47 11.75
C LYS A 53 2.42 23.52 10.76
N LYS A 54 2.39 23.17 9.47
CA LYS A 54 2.03 24.08 8.38
C LYS A 54 0.60 23.89 7.90
N TYR A 55 0.13 22.65 7.88
CA TYR A 55 -1.11 22.27 7.24
C TYR A 55 -2.17 21.88 8.27
N ARG A 56 -3.40 22.33 8.05
CA ARG A 56 -4.52 21.99 8.94
C ARG A 56 -5.05 20.61 8.61
N VAL A 57 -5.24 20.30 7.32
CA VAL A 57 -5.80 19.04 6.86
C VAL A 57 -4.81 17.88 7.12
N PRO A 58 -5.13 16.90 7.98
CA PRO A 58 -4.25 15.78 8.26
C PRO A 58 -4.14 14.84 7.05
N LEU A 59 -2.97 14.21 6.91
CA LEU A 59 -2.68 13.21 5.89
C LEU A 59 -2.86 11.81 6.48
N VAL A 60 -3.81 11.04 5.95
CA VAL A 60 -4.17 9.71 6.44
C VAL A 60 -3.72 8.66 5.43
N PHE A 61 -2.72 7.87 5.83
CA PHE A 61 -2.25 6.71 5.10
C PHE A 61 -3.15 5.52 5.43
N VAL A 62 -3.84 5.03 4.42
CA VAL A 62 -4.53 3.75 4.49
C VAL A 62 -3.51 2.67 4.13
N ALA A 63 -3.26 1.74 5.05
CA ALA A 63 -2.34 0.64 4.76
C ALA A 63 -3.01 -0.42 3.87
N PRO A 64 -2.26 -1.14 3.02
CA PRO A 64 -2.76 -2.37 2.42
C PRO A 64 -2.57 -3.54 3.40
N LEU A 65 -3.28 -4.64 3.18
CA LEU A 65 -3.07 -5.91 3.90
C LEU A 65 -1.97 -6.75 3.22
N ALA A 66 -1.60 -7.88 3.83
CA ALA A 66 -0.44 -8.75 3.51
C ALA A 66 0.95 -8.19 3.83
N ILE A 67 1.08 -6.89 4.06
CA ILE A 67 2.37 -6.28 4.31
C ILE A 67 2.42 -5.67 5.71
N ASN A 68 3.62 -5.50 6.24
CA ASN A 68 3.80 -4.75 7.47
C ASN A 68 3.98 -3.25 7.16
N MET A 69 3.81 -2.45 8.22
CA MET A 69 3.83 -0.98 8.14
C MET A 69 5.21 -0.38 7.89
N GLU A 70 6.27 -1.21 7.91
CA GLU A 70 7.62 -0.75 7.58
C GLU A 70 7.70 -0.17 6.17
N ILE A 71 6.78 -0.50 5.26
CA ILE A 71 6.79 0.08 3.91
C ILE A 71 6.69 1.62 3.90
N TYR A 72 6.01 2.20 4.90
CA TYR A 72 5.84 3.65 5.03
C TYR A 72 7.02 4.31 5.77
N ASP A 73 7.91 3.50 6.35
CA ASP A 73 9.05 3.92 7.18
C ASP A 73 10.23 2.96 6.97
N LEU A 74 10.57 2.69 5.71
CA LEU A 74 11.41 1.53 5.36
C LEU A 74 12.89 1.78 5.62
N PHE A 75 13.37 3.00 5.37
CA PHE A 75 14.75 3.38 5.66
C PHE A 75 14.78 4.75 6.36
N ASN A 76 15.79 4.99 7.20
CA ASN A 76 15.95 6.28 7.88
C ASN A 76 16.00 7.47 6.90
N ASP A 77 16.63 7.29 5.74
CA ASP A 77 16.76 8.31 4.69
C ASP A 77 15.63 8.26 3.65
N ARG A 78 14.76 7.25 3.72
CA ARG A 78 13.63 7.02 2.81
C ARG A 78 12.44 6.47 3.59
N SER A 79 11.93 7.32 4.48
CA SER A 79 10.70 7.11 5.22
C SER A 79 9.67 8.11 4.70
N LEU A 80 8.56 7.61 4.15
CA LEU A 80 7.52 8.47 3.63
C LEU A 80 6.83 9.25 4.75
N VAL A 81 6.63 8.60 5.90
CA VAL A 81 6.08 9.25 7.09
C VAL A 81 7.02 10.34 7.58
N SER A 82 8.32 10.03 7.77
CA SER A 82 9.29 11.03 8.20
C SER A 82 9.43 12.18 7.20
N TYR A 83 9.28 11.91 5.90
CA TYR A 83 9.31 12.94 4.88
C TYR A 83 8.16 13.94 5.07
N PHE A 84 6.92 13.45 5.21
CA PHE A 84 5.76 14.33 5.35
C PHE A 84 5.68 15.05 6.69
N THR A 85 6.09 14.40 7.79
CA THR A 85 6.18 15.10 9.08
C THR A 85 7.22 16.24 9.02
N ALA A 86 8.34 16.04 8.31
CA ALA A 86 9.33 17.09 8.06
C ALA A 86 8.84 18.18 7.09
N GLN A 87 7.83 17.91 6.26
CA GLN A 87 7.14 18.94 5.47
C GLN A 87 6.10 19.74 6.28
N GLY A 88 5.82 19.35 7.53
CA GLY A 88 4.89 20.05 8.42
C GLY A 88 3.46 19.52 8.38
N PHE A 89 3.26 18.27 7.91
CA PHE A 89 1.97 17.57 7.99
C PHE A 89 1.87 16.75 9.28
N ASP A 90 0.66 16.70 9.83
CA ASP A 90 0.27 15.63 10.74
C ASP A 90 -0.09 14.40 9.91
N VAL A 91 0.55 13.26 10.22
CA VAL A 91 0.37 12.02 9.48
C VAL A 91 -0.28 10.98 10.37
N TYR A 92 -1.32 10.33 9.85
CA TYR A 92 -1.97 9.19 10.48
C TYR A 92 -1.76 7.96 9.61
N LEU A 93 -1.58 6.79 10.22
CA LEU A 93 -1.50 5.51 9.52
C LEU A 93 -2.52 4.54 10.11
N MET A 94 -3.46 4.10 9.27
CA MET A 94 -4.40 3.03 9.60
C MET A 94 -3.67 1.70 9.45
N ASP A 95 -3.19 1.15 10.56
CA ASP A 95 -2.57 -0.16 10.61
C ASP A 95 -3.63 -1.21 10.93
N TRP A 96 -3.87 -2.13 10.01
CA TRP A 96 -4.86 -3.20 10.19
C TRP A 96 -4.39 -4.33 11.11
N GLY A 97 -3.20 -4.20 11.69
CA GLY A 97 -2.61 -5.16 12.60
C GLY A 97 -2.19 -6.45 11.91
N ASN A 98 -2.15 -7.53 12.70
CA ASN A 98 -1.81 -8.86 12.22
C ASN A 98 -3.04 -9.78 12.30
N PRO A 99 -3.85 -9.84 11.22
CA PRO A 99 -4.87 -10.86 11.11
C PRO A 99 -4.30 -12.26 11.34
N SER A 100 -5.18 -13.21 11.63
CA SER A 100 -4.80 -14.62 11.73
C SER A 100 -5.96 -15.44 11.22
N ARG A 101 -5.85 -16.77 11.30
CA ARG A 101 -6.93 -17.67 10.88
C ARG A 101 -8.28 -17.35 11.52
N LYS A 102 -8.32 -16.78 12.75
CA LYS A 102 -9.56 -16.36 13.42
C LYS A 102 -10.30 -15.24 12.66
N HIS A 103 -9.57 -14.47 11.86
CA HIS A 103 -10.05 -13.36 11.05
C HIS A 103 -10.27 -13.75 9.58
N ALA A 104 -10.22 -15.03 9.21
CA ALA A 104 -10.25 -15.44 7.81
C ALA A 104 -11.51 -14.98 7.04
N ASN A 105 -12.61 -14.67 7.73
CA ASN A 105 -13.86 -14.20 7.13
C ASN A 105 -13.90 -12.69 6.87
N LEU A 106 -12.94 -11.91 7.39
CA LEU A 106 -12.86 -10.47 7.12
C LEU A 106 -12.65 -10.23 5.62
N ASN A 107 -13.42 -9.29 5.06
CA ASN A 107 -13.53 -9.03 3.62
C ASN A 107 -13.55 -7.50 3.37
N PHE A 108 -13.71 -7.06 2.12
CA PHE A 108 -13.65 -5.61 1.83
C PHE A 108 -14.70 -4.82 2.59
N GLU A 109 -15.92 -5.35 2.71
CA GLU A 109 -17.01 -4.68 3.43
C GLU A 109 -16.66 -4.42 4.89
N HIS A 110 -16.04 -5.37 5.59
CA HIS A 110 -15.62 -5.14 6.97
C HIS A 110 -14.58 -4.02 7.09
N TYR A 111 -13.50 -4.04 6.29
CA TYR A 111 -12.47 -2.99 6.38
C TYR A 111 -12.99 -1.63 5.92
N VAL A 112 -13.74 -1.58 4.83
CA VAL A 112 -14.16 -0.33 4.18
C VAL A 112 -15.40 0.27 4.83
N LEU A 113 -16.40 -0.54 5.18
CA LEU A 113 -17.70 -0.04 5.68
C LEU A 113 -17.83 -0.10 7.19
N GLU A 114 -16.99 -0.87 7.90
CA GLU A 114 -17.04 -0.96 9.37
C GLU A 114 -15.82 -0.31 10.04
N LEU A 115 -14.59 -0.68 9.63
CA LEU A 115 -13.37 -0.19 10.31
C LEU A 115 -12.94 1.22 9.88
N MET A 116 -12.89 1.51 8.59
CA MET A 116 -12.47 2.83 8.09
C MET A 116 -13.30 4.01 8.64
N PRO A 117 -14.65 3.94 8.73
CA PRO A 117 -15.44 5.01 9.34
C PRO A 117 -15.03 5.29 10.78
N ASN A 118 -14.81 4.25 11.58
CA ASN A 118 -14.38 4.38 12.98
C ASN A 118 -12.98 5.01 13.06
N MET A 119 -12.03 4.54 12.25
CA MET A 119 -10.68 5.09 12.19
C MET A 119 -10.69 6.58 11.81
N LEU A 120 -11.49 6.98 10.82
CA LEU A 120 -11.59 8.38 10.42
C LEU A 120 -12.29 9.25 11.45
N ALA A 121 -13.29 8.73 12.18
CA ALA A 121 -13.86 9.44 13.31
C ALA A 121 -12.80 9.74 14.38
N GLN A 122 -11.90 8.79 14.67
CA GLN A 122 -10.79 8.99 15.59
C GLN A 122 -9.77 10.01 15.08
N VAL A 123 -9.43 9.97 13.77
CA VAL A 123 -8.59 11.02 13.16
C VAL A 123 -9.21 12.41 13.33
N ARG A 124 -10.50 12.56 13.03
CA ARG A 124 -11.21 13.84 13.14
C ARG A 124 -11.28 14.34 14.58
N GLN A 125 -11.58 13.45 15.51
CA GLN A 125 -11.61 13.76 16.94
C GLN A 125 -10.23 14.18 17.46
N HIS A 126 -9.18 13.43 17.15
CA HIS A 126 -7.83 13.69 17.62
C HIS A 126 -7.21 14.95 16.99
N SER A 127 -7.40 15.15 15.67
CA SER A 127 -6.85 16.31 14.96
C SER A 127 -7.64 17.60 15.17
N GLY A 128 -8.92 17.50 15.56
CA GLY A 128 -9.86 18.62 15.59
C GLY A 128 -10.26 19.13 14.19
N GLN A 129 -10.01 18.35 13.13
CA GLN A 129 -10.27 18.72 11.74
C GLN A 129 -11.32 17.80 11.13
N GLN A 130 -12.32 18.36 10.46
CA GLN A 130 -13.31 17.54 9.74
C GLN A 130 -12.73 17.05 8.41
N GLN A 131 -12.06 17.93 7.67
CA GLN A 131 -11.47 17.59 6.39
C GLN A 131 -10.23 16.72 6.55
N VAL A 132 -10.08 15.71 5.69
CA VAL A 132 -8.92 14.81 5.66
C VAL A 132 -8.40 14.62 4.24
N THR A 133 -7.10 14.28 4.13
CA THR A 133 -6.51 13.72 2.90
C THR A 133 -6.32 12.23 3.07
N LEU A 134 -6.76 11.42 2.11
CA LEU A 134 -6.52 9.97 2.11
C LEU A 134 -5.44 9.60 1.10
N HIS A 135 -4.50 8.75 1.50
CA HIS A 135 -3.50 8.16 0.61
C HIS A 135 -3.62 6.64 0.66
N GLY A 136 -3.81 6.03 -0.50
CA GLY A 136 -3.84 4.58 -0.68
C GLY A 136 -2.82 4.12 -1.74
N TRP A 137 -2.02 3.12 -1.37
CA TRP A 137 -1.14 2.41 -2.30
C TRP A 137 -1.62 0.98 -2.51
N SER A 138 -1.59 0.51 -3.77
CA SER A 138 -2.00 -0.85 -4.14
C SER A 138 -3.44 -1.15 -3.66
N MET A 139 -3.65 -2.24 -2.91
CA MET A 139 -4.96 -2.57 -2.35
C MET A 139 -5.55 -1.47 -1.44
N ALA A 140 -4.71 -0.69 -0.76
CA ALA A 140 -5.23 0.41 0.05
C ALA A 140 -5.88 1.50 -0.81
N GLY A 141 -5.42 1.68 -2.06
CA GLY A 141 -6.10 2.57 -3.00
C GLY A 141 -7.50 2.07 -3.35
N VAL A 142 -7.68 0.74 -3.45
CA VAL A 142 -9.03 0.16 -3.58
C VAL A 142 -9.87 0.52 -2.35
N PHE A 143 -9.36 0.32 -1.14
CA PHE A 143 -10.11 0.64 0.09
C PHE A 143 -10.49 2.13 0.17
N THR A 144 -9.53 3.02 -0.12
CA THR A 144 -9.76 4.48 -0.15
C THR A 144 -10.86 4.86 -1.14
N LEU A 145 -10.82 4.33 -2.37
CA LEU A 145 -11.81 4.61 -3.40
C LEU A 145 -13.19 4.06 -3.04
N LEU A 146 -13.24 2.82 -2.53
CA LEU A 146 -14.50 2.20 -2.12
C LEU A 146 -15.12 2.93 -0.92
N TYR A 147 -14.32 3.33 0.06
CA TYR A 147 -14.79 4.13 1.19
C TYR A 147 -15.39 5.44 0.69
N ALA A 148 -14.64 6.22 -0.08
CA ALA A 148 -15.08 7.51 -0.58
C ALA A 148 -16.37 7.40 -1.42
N ALA A 149 -16.47 6.40 -2.30
CA ALA A 149 -17.67 6.17 -3.11
C ALA A 149 -18.87 5.67 -2.29
N ALA A 150 -18.64 4.83 -1.27
CA ALA A 150 -19.69 4.26 -0.45
C ALA A 150 -20.31 5.29 0.50
N THR A 151 -19.46 6.08 1.16
CA THR A 151 -19.88 7.06 2.17
C THR A 151 -20.27 8.40 1.55
N LYS A 152 -19.72 8.73 0.38
CA LYS A 152 -19.86 10.05 -0.26
C LYS A 152 -19.49 11.19 0.70
N ASP A 153 -18.52 10.92 1.57
CA ASP A 153 -18.08 11.82 2.63
C ASP A 153 -17.53 13.12 2.01
N PRO A 154 -18.23 14.27 2.19
CA PRO A 154 -17.84 15.53 1.57
C PRO A 154 -16.58 16.14 2.18
N ASP A 155 -16.13 15.62 3.32
CA ASP A 155 -14.96 16.09 4.05
C ASP A 155 -13.68 15.30 3.66
N ILE A 156 -13.76 14.38 2.71
CA ILE A 156 -12.56 13.87 2.02
C ILE A 156 -12.12 14.94 1.02
N LYS A 157 -11.11 15.73 1.40
CA LYS A 157 -10.65 16.87 0.58
C LYS A 157 -9.81 16.41 -0.61
N ASN A 158 -8.87 15.51 -0.34
CA ASN A 158 -7.89 15.04 -1.31
C ASN A 158 -7.74 13.52 -1.24
N ILE A 159 -7.53 12.88 -2.38
CA ILE A 159 -7.26 11.46 -2.50
C ILE A 159 -5.97 11.26 -3.32
N ILE A 160 -5.03 10.49 -2.77
CA ILE A 160 -3.80 10.07 -3.45
C ILE A 160 -3.85 8.56 -3.69
N ILE A 161 -3.74 8.13 -4.94
CA ILE A 161 -3.85 6.72 -5.35
C ILE A 161 -2.63 6.30 -6.15
N LEU A 162 -1.81 5.41 -5.58
CA LEU A 162 -0.55 4.98 -6.17
C LEU A 162 -0.59 3.48 -6.49
N GLY A 163 -0.20 3.10 -7.71
CA GLY A 163 -0.02 1.69 -8.10
C GLY A 163 -1.24 0.82 -7.81
N THR A 164 -2.45 1.36 -7.91
CA THR A 164 -3.70 0.66 -7.56
C THR A 164 -4.32 0.02 -8.81
N PRO A 165 -4.73 -1.27 -8.77
CA PRO A 165 -5.27 -1.95 -9.93
C PRO A 165 -6.68 -1.48 -10.26
N ILE A 166 -6.81 -0.46 -11.12
CA ILE A 166 -8.11 0.08 -11.56
C ILE A 166 -8.62 -0.70 -12.78
N ASP A 167 -7.78 -0.85 -13.80
CA ASP A 167 -7.98 -1.81 -14.89
C ASP A 167 -6.94 -2.92 -14.81
N ALA A 168 -7.29 -4.01 -14.11
CA ALA A 168 -6.45 -5.18 -13.96
C ALA A 168 -6.05 -5.81 -15.31
N TYR A 169 -6.89 -5.68 -16.33
CA TYR A 169 -6.64 -6.27 -17.64
C TYR A 169 -5.65 -5.45 -18.48
N ALA A 170 -5.39 -4.20 -18.10
CA ALA A 170 -4.39 -3.34 -18.73
C ALA A 170 -2.95 -3.59 -18.20
N SER A 171 -2.77 -4.46 -17.18
CA SER A 171 -1.45 -4.84 -16.63
C SER A 171 -0.64 -5.80 -17.54
N GLY A 172 -0.56 -5.53 -18.84
CA GLY A 172 0.29 -6.27 -19.77
C GLY A 172 0.01 -7.78 -19.84
N GLY A 173 1.07 -8.60 -19.75
CA GLY A 173 0.98 -10.06 -19.85
C GLY A 173 0.16 -10.71 -18.74
N ILE A 174 0.31 -10.23 -17.50
CA ILE A 174 -0.49 -10.67 -16.34
C ILE A 174 -1.96 -10.26 -16.53
N GLY A 175 -2.20 -9.04 -17.02
CA GLY A 175 -3.56 -8.58 -17.33
C GLY A 175 -4.28 -9.44 -18.38
N ARG A 176 -3.56 -9.93 -19.40
CA ARG A 176 -4.12 -10.90 -20.37
C ARG A 176 -4.50 -12.22 -19.70
N LEU A 177 -3.65 -12.74 -18.81
CA LEU A 177 -3.97 -13.94 -18.04
C LEU A 177 -5.24 -13.76 -17.21
N TYR A 178 -5.36 -12.64 -16.48
CA TYR A 178 -6.57 -12.32 -15.72
C TYR A 178 -7.81 -12.21 -16.60
N ARG A 179 -7.70 -11.59 -17.78
CA ARG A 179 -8.80 -11.50 -18.75
C ARG A 179 -9.25 -12.89 -19.23
N HIS A 180 -8.32 -13.77 -19.59
CA HIS A 180 -8.65 -15.13 -20.01
C HIS A 180 -9.27 -15.95 -18.88
N ALA A 181 -8.72 -15.84 -17.66
CA ALA A 181 -9.27 -16.49 -16.48
C ALA A 181 -10.69 -15.98 -16.17
N GLY A 182 -10.92 -14.66 -16.20
CA GLY A 182 -12.23 -14.04 -15.99
C GLY A 182 -13.26 -14.46 -17.04
N ASN A 183 -12.87 -14.55 -18.32
CA ASN A 183 -13.75 -15.04 -19.39
C ASN A 183 -14.14 -16.51 -19.19
N SER A 184 -13.15 -17.36 -18.90
CA SER A 184 -13.37 -18.79 -18.66
C SER A 184 -14.24 -19.02 -17.44
N PHE A 185 -14.06 -18.19 -16.40
CA PHE A 185 -14.86 -18.20 -15.19
C PHE A 185 -16.32 -17.85 -15.42
N ARG A 186 -16.60 -16.75 -16.14
CA ARG A 186 -17.98 -16.38 -16.50
C ARG A 186 -18.67 -17.49 -17.29
N TRP A 187 -17.96 -18.12 -18.21
CA TRP A 187 -18.47 -19.26 -18.96
C TRP A 187 -18.80 -20.45 -18.04
N LEU A 188 -17.91 -20.79 -17.11
CA LEU A 188 -18.08 -21.90 -16.18
C LEU A 188 -19.27 -21.67 -15.22
N GLN A 189 -19.39 -20.44 -14.70
CA GLN A 189 -20.50 -20.04 -13.83
C GLN A 189 -21.84 -20.19 -14.54
N ASN A 190 -21.94 -19.72 -15.79
CA ASN A 190 -23.16 -19.79 -16.58
C ASN A 190 -23.54 -21.24 -16.98
N LYS A 191 -22.57 -22.15 -17.09
CA LYS A 191 -22.79 -23.54 -17.50
C LYS A 191 -23.01 -24.53 -16.36
N ILE A 192 -22.28 -24.37 -15.25
CA ILE A 192 -22.18 -25.39 -14.18
C ILE A 192 -22.91 -24.93 -12.91
N GLY A 193 -23.31 -23.65 -12.81
CA GLY A 193 -24.01 -23.12 -11.63
C GLY A 193 -23.15 -23.06 -10.36
N LEU A 194 -21.86 -23.38 -10.45
CA LEU A 194 -20.88 -23.10 -9.40
C LEU A 194 -20.80 -21.58 -9.23
N HIS A 195 -21.18 -21.08 -8.05
CA HIS A 195 -21.08 -19.68 -7.68
C HIS A 195 -19.86 -19.50 -6.78
N PRO A 196 -18.70 -19.08 -7.29
CA PRO A 196 -17.45 -19.09 -6.51
C PRO A 196 -17.41 -17.98 -5.45
N ARG A 197 -18.42 -17.09 -5.43
CA ARG A 197 -18.77 -16.27 -4.26
C ARG A 197 -19.01 -17.11 -2.99
N GLN A 198 -19.39 -18.38 -3.17
CA GLN A 198 -19.58 -19.38 -2.12
C GLN A 198 -18.28 -20.11 -1.74
N LEU A 199 -17.14 -19.81 -2.37
CA LEU A 199 -15.86 -20.38 -1.93
C LEU A 199 -15.65 -20.02 -0.45
N PRO A 200 -15.43 -21.01 0.42
CA PRO A 200 -15.21 -20.76 1.83
C PRO A 200 -14.00 -19.86 2.00
N ALA A 201 -14.22 -18.67 2.58
CA ALA A 201 -13.15 -17.73 2.87
C ALA A 201 -11.96 -18.40 3.60
N PRO A 202 -12.15 -19.29 4.59
CA PRO A 202 -11.02 -19.97 5.25
C PRO A 202 -10.09 -20.78 4.34
N LEU A 203 -10.57 -21.27 3.19
CA LEU A 203 -9.74 -22.01 2.22
C LEU A 203 -8.85 -21.08 1.37
N LEU A 204 -9.23 -19.80 1.29
CA LEU A 204 -8.49 -18.77 0.57
C LEU A 204 -7.58 -17.97 1.51
N HIS A 205 -7.50 -18.32 2.80
CA HIS A 205 -6.56 -17.69 3.73
C HIS A 205 -5.12 -18.02 3.34
N SER A 206 -4.28 -16.99 3.14
CA SER A 206 -2.86 -17.19 2.87
C SER A 206 -2.02 -16.74 4.07
N PRO A 207 -1.31 -17.67 4.75
CA PRO A 207 -0.38 -17.32 5.82
C PRO A 207 0.74 -16.41 5.32
N GLY A 208 1.29 -15.55 6.18
CA GLY A 208 2.33 -14.57 5.83
C GLY A 208 3.55 -15.15 5.11
N TRP A 209 4.00 -16.37 5.49
CA TRP A 209 5.12 -17.04 4.81
C TRP A 209 4.82 -17.38 3.34
N SER A 210 3.56 -17.70 3.01
CA SER A 210 3.15 -18.00 1.64
C SER A 210 3.06 -16.73 0.80
N ASN A 211 2.63 -15.62 1.39
CA ASN A 211 2.63 -14.30 0.76
C ASN A 211 4.06 -13.85 0.46
N ALA A 212 4.98 -13.99 1.43
CA ALA A 212 6.39 -13.69 1.26
C ALA A 212 7.04 -14.49 0.10
N LEU A 213 6.67 -15.77 -0.04
CA LEU A 213 7.11 -16.60 -1.16
C LEU A 213 6.50 -16.11 -2.49
N GLY A 214 5.20 -15.83 -2.52
CA GLY A 214 4.50 -15.31 -3.71
C GLY A 214 5.10 -14.01 -4.22
N PHE A 215 5.37 -13.04 -3.34
CA PHE A 215 6.01 -11.78 -3.71
C PHE A 215 7.40 -11.99 -4.34
N LYS A 216 8.23 -12.88 -3.80
CA LYS A 216 9.55 -13.20 -4.36
C LYS A 216 9.47 -13.88 -5.72
N LEU A 217 8.43 -14.69 -5.96
CA LEU A 217 8.18 -15.33 -7.24
C LEU A 217 7.63 -14.38 -8.31
N LEU A 218 6.95 -13.31 -7.91
CA LEU A 218 6.44 -12.29 -8.82
C LEU A 218 7.54 -11.33 -9.31
N ASP A 219 8.61 -11.13 -8.53
CA ASP A 219 9.81 -10.38 -8.95
C ASP A 219 11.11 -11.20 -8.76
N PRO A 220 11.29 -12.30 -9.52
CA PRO A 220 12.44 -13.18 -9.36
C PRO A 220 13.73 -12.52 -9.87
N VAL A 221 13.61 -11.67 -10.90
CA VAL A 221 14.74 -10.94 -11.48
C VAL A 221 15.22 -9.83 -10.54
N GLY A 222 14.30 -9.05 -9.95
CA GLY A 222 14.63 -8.05 -8.95
C GLY A 222 15.25 -8.68 -7.70
N THR A 223 14.68 -9.80 -7.24
CA THR A 223 15.25 -10.57 -6.12
C THR A 223 16.68 -11.03 -6.40
N LEU A 224 16.94 -11.63 -7.58
CA LEU A 224 18.28 -12.08 -7.94
C LEU A 224 19.27 -10.92 -8.09
N LYS A 225 18.86 -9.83 -8.76
CA LYS A 225 19.67 -8.61 -8.87
C LYS A 225 20.02 -8.02 -7.50
N GLY A 226 19.08 -8.04 -6.55
CA GLY A 226 19.31 -7.61 -5.17
C GLY A 226 20.44 -8.39 -4.50
N HIS A 227 20.43 -9.73 -4.61
CA HIS A 227 21.47 -10.58 -4.04
C HIS A 227 22.83 -10.40 -4.74
N ILE A 228 22.85 -10.27 -6.07
CA ILE A 228 24.08 -10.01 -6.82
C ILE A 228 24.68 -8.65 -6.44
N ASN A 229 23.84 -7.61 -6.31
CA ASN A 229 24.28 -6.28 -5.90
C ASN A 229 24.83 -6.29 -4.48
N LEU A 230 24.19 -7.01 -3.55
CA LEU A 230 24.72 -7.21 -2.20
C LEU A 230 26.13 -7.80 -2.25
N LEU A 231 26.33 -8.91 -2.96
CA LEU A 231 27.64 -9.57 -3.05
C LEU A 231 28.72 -8.63 -3.63
N ARG A 232 28.36 -7.80 -4.61
CA ARG A 232 29.26 -6.81 -5.21
C ARG A 232 29.58 -5.65 -4.28
N GLN A 233 28.64 -5.28 -3.40
CA GLN A 233 28.71 -4.12 -2.52
C GLN A 233 28.84 -4.52 -1.04
N LEU A 234 29.36 -5.72 -0.74
CA LEU A 234 29.53 -6.19 0.64
C LEU A 234 30.45 -5.30 1.48
N ASP A 235 31.29 -4.50 0.86
CA ASP A 235 32.14 -3.49 1.51
C ASP A 235 31.38 -2.21 1.88
N ASP A 236 30.24 -1.94 1.25
CA ASP A 236 29.38 -0.80 1.55
C ASP A 236 28.35 -1.17 2.63
N ARG A 237 28.52 -0.57 3.82
CA ARG A 237 27.61 -0.78 4.94
C ARG A 237 26.17 -0.39 4.62
N LYS A 238 25.96 0.70 3.88
CA LYS A 238 24.61 1.19 3.55
C LYS A 238 23.90 0.23 2.60
N ALA A 239 24.60 -0.34 1.62
CA ALA A 239 24.05 -1.35 0.73
C ALA A 239 23.64 -2.63 1.49
N VAL A 240 24.47 -3.04 2.47
CA VAL A 240 24.21 -4.22 3.31
C VAL A 240 23.00 -4.00 4.23
N GLU A 241 22.92 -2.82 4.87
CA GLU A 241 21.76 -2.41 5.68
C GLU A 241 20.48 -2.31 4.84
N ALA A 242 20.58 -1.75 3.63
CA ALA A 242 19.45 -1.64 2.73
C ALA A 242 18.90 -3.02 2.34
N HIS A 243 19.79 -3.95 2.00
CA HIS A 243 19.40 -5.33 1.70
C HIS A 243 18.87 -6.08 2.92
N ALA A 244 19.45 -5.87 4.11
CA ALA A 244 18.97 -6.51 5.34
C ALA A 244 17.55 -6.01 5.71
N THR A 245 17.31 -4.72 5.59
CA THR A 245 16.03 -4.08 5.89
C THR A 245 14.94 -4.51 4.91
N LEU A 246 15.21 -4.50 3.59
CA LEU A 246 14.27 -5.03 2.60
C LEU A 246 14.00 -6.53 2.81
N GLY A 247 15.03 -7.29 3.21
CA GLY A 247 14.88 -8.69 3.59
C GLY A 247 13.97 -8.89 4.81
N SER A 248 14.12 -8.07 5.85
CA SER A 248 13.25 -8.08 7.04
C SER A 248 11.81 -7.80 6.66
N PHE A 249 11.57 -6.72 5.90
CA PHE A 249 10.26 -6.35 5.38
C PHE A 249 9.57 -7.51 4.65
N LEU A 250 10.28 -8.14 3.70
CA LEU A 250 9.74 -9.24 2.90
C LEU A 250 9.51 -10.53 3.69
N ASN A 251 10.25 -10.75 4.79
CA ASN A 251 10.12 -11.97 5.59
C ASN A 251 9.04 -11.85 6.68
N ASN A 252 8.72 -10.62 7.10
CA ASN A 252 7.70 -10.32 8.11
C ASN A 252 6.37 -9.92 7.46
N MET A 253 5.98 -10.61 6.38
CA MET A 253 4.70 -10.40 5.73
C MET A 253 3.55 -10.87 6.62
N VAL A 254 2.43 -10.18 6.53
CA VAL A 254 1.27 -10.38 7.41
C VAL A 254 0.31 -11.40 6.77
N ASP A 255 -0.44 -12.13 7.60
CA ASP A 255 -1.48 -13.04 7.15
C ASP A 255 -2.54 -12.30 6.34
N TYR A 256 -3.06 -12.97 5.30
CA TYR A 256 -4.11 -12.43 4.46
C TYR A 256 -5.44 -13.10 4.80
N PRO A 257 -6.44 -12.35 5.29
CA PRO A 257 -7.77 -12.88 5.49
C PRO A 257 -8.32 -13.46 4.19
N GLY A 258 -8.91 -14.64 4.27
CA GLY A 258 -9.40 -15.32 3.07
C GLY A 258 -10.57 -14.61 2.38
N GLY A 259 -11.37 -13.84 3.13
CA GLY A 259 -12.39 -12.96 2.57
C GLY A 259 -11.80 -11.85 1.68
N ILE A 260 -10.64 -11.31 2.04
CA ILE A 260 -9.89 -10.33 1.23
C ILE A 260 -9.33 -10.98 -0.02
N ASN A 261 -8.70 -12.16 0.09
CA ASN A 261 -8.22 -12.91 -1.07
C ASN A 261 -9.35 -13.19 -2.06
N ARG A 262 -10.51 -13.59 -1.54
CA ARG A 262 -11.72 -13.82 -2.34
C ARG A 262 -12.16 -12.55 -3.07
N ASP A 263 -12.26 -11.42 -2.36
CA ASP A 263 -12.71 -10.17 -2.97
C ASP A 263 -11.71 -9.61 -3.99
N MET A 264 -10.40 -9.66 -3.70
CA MET A 264 -9.36 -9.29 -4.66
C MET A 264 -9.43 -10.18 -5.91
N LEU A 265 -9.45 -11.50 -5.74
CA LEU A 265 -9.52 -12.45 -6.86
C LEU A 265 -10.77 -12.22 -7.70
N LEU A 266 -11.94 -12.29 -7.09
CA LEU A 266 -13.19 -12.29 -7.83
C LEU A 266 -13.55 -10.90 -8.36
N LYS A 267 -13.48 -9.85 -7.52
CA LYS A 267 -14.03 -8.54 -7.88
C LYS A 267 -13.01 -7.63 -8.59
N VAL A 268 -11.76 -7.65 -8.13
CA VAL A 268 -10.69 -6.79 -8.68
C VAL A 268 -10.04 -7.45 -9.90
N TRP A 269 -9.51 -8.66 -9.75
CA TRP A 269 -8.76 -9.30 -10.83
C TRP A 269 -9.66 -9.91 -11.91
N MET A 270 -10.74 -10.59 -11.52
CA MET A 270 -11.58 -11.35 -12.47
C MET A 270 -12.74 -10.54 -13.04
N GLU A 271 -13.59 -9.93 -12.21
CA GLU A 271 -14.71 -9.10 -12.69
C GLU A 271 -14.24 -7.72 -13.20
N ASN A 272 -13.05 -7.29 -12.77
CA ASN A 272 -12.41 -6.02 -13.15
C ASN A 272 -13.36 -4.82 -13.01
N SER A 273 -14.14 -4.79 -11.92
CA SER A 273 -15.29 -3.90 -11.77
C SER A 273 -14.88 -2.42 -11.70
N LEU A 274 -13.76 -2.12 -11.02
CA LEU A 274 -13.22 -0.75 -10.91
C LEU A 274 -12.94 -0.10 -12.27
N SER A 275 -12.61 -0.87 -13.31
CA SER A 275 -12.32 -0.33 -14.65
C SER A 275 -13.53 0.34 -15.30
N ARG A 276 -14.74 -0.01 -14.85
CA ARG A 276 -16.01 0.58 -15.26
C ARG A 276 -16.49 1.70 -14.32
N GLY A 277 -15.73 2.00 -13.27
CA GLY A 277 -16.10 3.00 -12.27
C GLY A 277 -17.20 2.54 -11.30
N GLU A 278 -17.45 1.24 -11.18
CA GLU A 278 -18.46 0.67 -10.29
C GLU A 278 -17.87 -0.48 -9.46
N PHE A 279 -18.39 -0.71 -8.26
CA PHE A 279 -17.94 -1.84 -7.44
C PHE A 279 -19.02 -2.37 -6.49
N PRO A 280 -19.27 -3.70 -6.46
CA PRO A 280 -20.23 -4.30 -5.54
C PRO A 280 -19.62 -4.54 -4.14
N ILE A 281 -20.18 -3.89 -3.11
CA ILE A 281 -19.77 -3.97 -1.70
C ILE A 281 -20.96 -3.68 -0.77
N GLY A 282 -21.11 -4.38 0.37
CA GLY A 282 -22.19 -4.11 1.32
C GLY A 282 -23.60 -4.33 0.77
N GLY A 283 -23.77 -5.30 -0.14
CA GLY A 283 -25.04 -5.56 -0.82
C GLY A 283 -25.50 -4.47 -1.80
N LYS A 284 -24.65 -3.46 -2.07
CA LYS A 284 -24.93 -2.34 -3.00
C LYS A 284 -23.81 -2.21 -4.02
N THR A 285 -24.07 -1.48 -5.10
CA THR A 285 -23.03 -1.04 -6.03
C THR A 285 -22.68 0.40 -5.72
N VAL A 286 -21.39 0.68 -5.50
CA VAL A 286 -20.86 2.03 -5.35
C VAL A 286 -20.25 2.50 -6.67
N TYR A 287 -20.25 3.80 -6.90
CA TYR A 287 -19.75 4.38 -8.16
C TYR A 287 -18.65 5.40 -7.89
N LEU A 288 -17.51 5.28 -8.59
CA LEU A 288 -16.39 6.19 -8.43
C LEU A 288 -16.74 7.64 -8.83
N LYS A 289 -17.73 7.81 -9.72
CA LYS A 289 -18.25 9.14 -10.12
C LYS A 289 -18.86 9.92 -8.95
N ASP A 290 -19.20 9.26 -7.85
CA ASP A 290 -19.73 9.89 -6.64
C ASP A 290 -18.62 10.51 -5.76
N ILE A 291 -17.34 10.35 -6.14
CA ILE A 291 -16.19 10.92 -5.45
C ILE A 291 -15.84 12.27 -6.10
N HIS A 292 -15.91 13.34 -5.30
CA HIS A 292 -15.64 14.72 -5.74
C HIS A 292 -14.34 15.32 -5.16
N ALA A 293 -13.59 14.56 -4.37
CA ALA A 293 -12.30 14.97 -3.82
C ALA A 293 -11.26 15.22 -4.93
N SER A 294 -10.31 16.13 -4.71
CA SER A 294 -9.15 16.31 -5.61
C SER A 294 -8.32 15.03 -5.70
N LEU A 295 -7.94 14.61 -6.91
CA LEU A 295 -7.23 13.36 -7.15
C LEU A 295 -5.78 13.58 -7.59
N LEU A 296 -4.85 12.94 -6.90
CA LEU A 296 -3.50 12.66 -7.41
C LEU A 296 -3.34 11.16 -7.62
N ALA A 297 -3.25 10.73 -8.87
CA ALA A 297 -3.04 9.33 -9.23
C ALA A 297 -1.65 9.11 -9.85
N GLY A 298 -1.06 7.94 -9.62
CA GLY A 298 0.22 7.62 -10.26
C GLY A 298 0.56 6.14 -10.35
N GLY A 299 1.30 5.79 -11.39
CA GLY A 299 1.78 4.43 -11.64
C GLY A 299 3.30 4.38 -11.82
N GLY A 300 3.92 3.25 -11.47
CA GLY A 300 5.36 3.06 -11.60
C GLY A 300 5.78 2.80 -13.04
N ARG A 301 6.80 3.53 -13.52
CA ARG A 301 7.35 3.37 -14.88
C ARG A 301 7.81 1.93 -15.14
N ASN A 302 8.23 1.21 -14.10
CA ASN A 302 8.72 -0.16 -14.18
C ASN A 302 7.87 -1.13 -13.34
N ASP A 303 6.63 -0.76 -13.02
CA ASP A 303 5.72 -1.63 -12.29
C ASP A 303 5.18 -2.74 -13.20
N GLY A 304 5.65 -3.97 -12.97
CA GLY A 304 5.20 -5.16 -13.69
C GLY A 304 3.92 -5.80 -13.14
N MET A 305 3.48 -5.41 -11.94
CA MET A 305 2.25 -5.92 -11.30
C MET A 305 1.05 -5.07 -11.65
N VAL A 306 1.17 -3.76 -11.43
CA VAL A 306 0.14 -2.76 -11.70
C VAL A 306 0.74 -1.68 -12.59
N THR A 307 0.61 -1.86 -13.90
CA THR A 307 1.21 -0.95 -14.88
C THR A 307 0.57 0.44 -14.79
N VAL A 308 1.25 1.44 -15.34
CA VAL A 308 0.71 2.80 -15.52
C VAL A 308 -0.66 2.76 -16.21
N ASP A 309 -0.84 1.90 -17.20
CA ASP A 309 -2.10 1.74 -17.94
C ASP A 309 -3.21 1.10 -17.11
N SER A 310 -2.86 0.35 -16.06
CA SER A 310 -3.82 -0.15 -15.08
C SER A 310 -4.37 0.96 -14.20
N VAL A 311 -3.56 1.97 -13.85
CA VAL A 311 -3.96 3.07 -12.96
C VAL A 311 -4.64 4.20 -13.73
N ARG A 312 -4.16 4.49 -14.95
CA ARG A 312 -4.56 5.65 -15.76
C ARG A 312 -6.08 5.82 -15.95
N PRO A 313 -6.91 4.76 -16.11
CA PRO A 313 -8.36 4.92 -16.23
C PRO A 313 -9.01 5.68 -15.06
N LEU A 314 -8.39 5.72 -13.88
CA LEU A 314 -8.92 6.45 -12.72
C LEU A 314 -9.18 7.93 -13.01
N THR A 315 -8.38 8.54 -13.88
CA THR A 315 -8.42 9.99 -14.15
C THR A 315 -9.71 10.46 -14.79
N ARG A 316 -10.57 9.54 -15.23
CA ARG A 316 -11.85 9.82 -15.90
C ARG A 316 -13.05 9.16 -15.21
N LEU A 317 -12.83 8.49 -14.08
CA LEU A 317 -13.87 7.71 -13.39
C LEU A 317 -14.44 8.42 -12.16
N LEU A 318 -13.74 9.43 -11.64
CA LEU A 318 -14.22 10.25 -10.51
C LEU A 318 -15.11 11.40 -11.00
N GLY A 319 -15.94 11.91 -10.10
CA GLY A 319 -16.79 13.09 -10.35
C GLY A 319 -16.09 14.42 -10.08
N THR A 320 -14.76 14.48 -10.19
CA THR A 320 -13.96 15.70 -9.95
C THR A 320 -13.27 16.15 -11.23
N ASP A 321 -13.16 17.47 -11.40
CA ASP A 321 -12.36 18.09 -12.46
C ASP A 321 -10.90 18.35 -12.00
N ASP A 322 -10.62 18.28 -10.70
CA ASP A 322 -9.27 18.44 -10.15
C ASP A 322 -8.54 17.10 -10.09
N THR A 323 -8.07 16.65 -11.25
CA THR A 323 -7.34 15.39 -11.40
C THR A 323 -5.93 15.65 -11.91
N THR A 324 -4.95 15.11 -11.18
CA THR A 324 -3.53 15.07 -11.58
C THR A 324 -3.09 13.62 -11.74
N PHE A 325 -2.43 13.30 -12.85
CA PHE A 325 -1.80 11.99 -13.06
C PHE A 325 -0.30 12.12 -13.31
N THR A 326 0.50 11.25 -12.70
CA THR A 326 1.95 11.23 -12.89
C THR A 326 2.51 9.82 -12.99
N THR A 327 3.67 9.71 -13.65
CA THR A 327 4.45 8.47 -13.66
C THR A 327 5.58 8.56 -12.67
N ILE A 328 5.79 7.51 -11.89
CA ILE A 328 6.73 7.49 -10.77
C ILE A 328 7.88 6.55 -11.11
N ALA A 329 9.10 6.92 -10.72
CA ALA A 329 10.26 6.06 -10.89
C ALA A 329 10.14 4.78 -10.05
N GLY A 330 10.50 3.63 -10.63
CA GLY A 330 10.54 2.35 -9.93
C GLY A 330 9.38 1.40 -10.23
N GLY A 331 9.46 0.22 -9.61
CA GLY A 331 8.42 -0.80 -9.63
C GLY A 331 7.44 -0.67 -8.45
N HIS A 332 6.58 -1.67 -8.26
CA HIS A 332 5.44 -1.59 -7.33
C HIS A 332 5.77 -1.11 -5.91
N VAL A 333 6.74 -1.75 -5.25
CA VAL A 333 7.25 -1.39 -3.91
C VAL A 333 8.09 -0.11 -3.96
N GLY A 334 8.79 0.11 -5.08
CA GLY A 334 9.67 1.27 -5.29
C GLY A 334 8.93 2.61 -5.29
N LEU A 335 7.62 2.61 -5.58
CA LEU A 335 6.75 3.77 -5.44
C LEU A 335 6.81 4.39 -4.03
N MET A 336 6.95 3.54 -3.01
CA MET A 336 6.88 3.92 -1.61
C MET A 336 8.25 4.09 -0.95
N SER A 337 9.31 3.51 -1.50
CA SER A 337 10.59 3.39 -0.78
C SER A 337 11.85 3.56 -1.63
N SER A 338 11.74 3.76 -2.94
CA SER A 338 12.94 3.94 -3.78
C SER A 338 13.53 5.34 -3.61
N GLN A 339 14.85 5.45 -3.78
CA GLN A 339 15.54 6.74 -3.75
C GLN A 339 15.00 7.71 -4.81
N GLN A 340 14.71 7.21 -6.01
CA GLN A 340 14.20 8.02 -7.10
C GLN A 340 12.79 8.54 -6.80
N ALA A 341 11.91 7.73 -6.20
CA ALA A 341 10.61 8.20 -5.74
C ALA A 341 10.77 9.30 -4.67
N ALA A 342 11.71 9.14 -3.74
CA ALA A 342 12.00 10.13 -2.72
C ALA A 342 12.51 11.47 -3.26
N THR A 343 13.32 11.45 -4.33
CA THR A 343 13.90 12.67 -4.91
C THR A 343 13.02 13.32 -5.98
N GLU A 344 12.25 12.54 -6.75
CA GLU A 344 11.46 13.04 -7.87
C GLU A 344 9.98 13.21 -7.52
N PHE A 345 9.39 12.21 -6.85
CA PHE A 345 7.94 12.12 -6.69
C PHE A 345 7.43 12.70 -5.37
N TRP A 346 8.10 12.43 -4.24
CA TRP A 346 7.64 12.94 -2.95
C TRP A 346 7.58 14.48 -2.91
N PRO A 347 8.54 15.24 -3.49
CA PRO A 347 8.43 16.70 -3.61
C PRO A 347 7.23 17.15 -4.45
N LEU A 348 6.93 16.46 -5.56
CA LEU A 348 5.75 16.73 -6.36
C LEU A 348 4.48 16.52 -5.55
N MET A 349 4.39 15.40 -4.82
CA MET A 349 3.24 15.07 -3.98
C MET A 349 3.06 16.08 -2.83
N ALA A 350 4.14 16.48 -2.16
CA ALA A 350 4.09 17.50 -1.11
C ALA A 350 3.68 18.88 -1.66
N ASN A 351 4.17 19.28 -2.84
CA ASN A 351 3.76 20.52 -3.48
C ASN A 351 2.29 20.49 -3.94
N TRP A 352 1.84 19.34 -4.45
CA TRP A 352 0.43 19.16 -4.80
C TRP A 352 -0.47 19.29 -3.58
N LEU A 353 -0.07 18.70 -2.44
CA LEU A 353 -0.78 18.80 -1.17
C LEU A 353 -0.72 20.19 -0.55
N SER A 354 0.40 20.89 -0.64
CA SER A 354 0.59 22.20 0.02
C SER A 354 -0.42 23.23 -0.46
N THR A 355 -0.78 23.18 -1.75
CA THR A 355 -1.78 24.06 -2.37
C THR A 355 -3.22 23.71 -1.99
N ARG A 356 -3.46 22.54 -1.37
CA ARG A 356 -4.79 21.98 -1.05
C ARG A 356 -5.01 21.68 0.43
N SER A 357 -3.99 21.84 1.29
CA SER A 357 -4.03 21.44 2.70
C SER A 357 -4.01 22.60 3.69
N SER A 358 -4.18 23.82 3.17
CA SER A 358 -4.36 25.07 3.92
C SER A 358 -5.57 25.04 4.83
#